data_AF-A0A0K8T6Q2-F1
#
_entry.id   AF-A0A0K8T6Q2-F1
#
_cell.length_a   1.000
_cell.length_b   1.000
_cell.length_c   1.000
_cell.angle_alpha   90.00
_cell.angle_beta   90.00
_cell.angle_gamma   90.00
#
_symmetry.space_group_name_H-M   'P 1'
#
loop_
_entity.id
_entity.type
_entity.pdbx_description
1 polymer ?
#
loop_
_entity_poly.entity_id
_entity_poly.type
_entity_poly.pdbx_seq_one_letter_code
_entity_poly.pdbx_strand_id
1 'polypeptide(L)'
;MVKVVDGGFVVGQSPIPARTVLEVWRYLGVDFMGVATIAASRVDLGTALKRFTKAPLKPQQKLRLLRTYLLPKLTYGLVFGRLTAGRLLELDREIRSAVRSWLQFPPGVPGAYIPAPVKSSGLGIVSLSSSIPSLRRRRLLALRGSSWEVARVAADLDFVQ
;
A
#
# COMPACT_ATOMS: atom_id res chain seq x y z
N MET A 1 -9.05 11.22 27.17
CA MET A 1 -8.01 11.82 28.03
C MET A 1 -7.11 10.69 28.50
N VAL A 2 -5.86 10.64 28.06
CA VAL A 2 -4.90 9.59 28.47
C VAL A 2 -4.36 9.99 29.85
N LYS A 3 -4.55 9.14 30.85
CA LYS A 3 -3.95 9.31 32.18
C LYS A 3 -2.78 8.35 32.32
N VAL A 4 -1.66 8.84 32.81
CA VAL A 4 -0.51 8.01 33.19
C VAL A 4 -0.72 7.63 34.64
N VAL A 5 -0.88 6.35 34.93
CA VAL A 5 -0.99 5.81 36.28
C VAL A 5 0.02 4.66 36.36
N ASP A 6 0.96 4.75 37.28
CA ASP A 6 1.95 3.70 37.60
C ASP A 6 2.68 3.11 36.37
N GLY A 7 3.25 3.97 35.52
CA GLY A 7 4.03 3.56 34.35
C GLY A 7 3.23 2.93 33.20
N GLY A 8 1.90 2.79 33.37
CA GLY A 8 0.97 2.32 32.35
C GLY A 8 0.20 3.45 31.70
N PHE A 9 -0.02 3.34 30.39
CA PHE A 9 -0.94 4.21 29.67
C PHE A 9 -2.33 3.57 29.68
N VAL A 10 -3.37 4.32 30.06
CA VAL A 10 -4.76 3.82 30.07
C VAL A 10 -5.61 4.65 29.10
N VAL A 11 -6.40 3.97 28.27
CA VAL A 11 -7.42 4.61 27.42
C VAL A 11 -8.80 4.21 27.95
N GLY A 12 -9.51 5.15 28.55
CA GLY A 12 -10.75 4.86 29.26
C GLY A 12 -10.46 4.05 30.53
N GLN A 13 -10.97 2.82 30.61
CA GLN A 13 -10.70 1.85 31.69
C GLN A 13 -9.78 0.70 31.26
N SER A 14 -9.37 0.64 29.99
CA SER A 14 -8.53 -0.44 29.47
C SER A 14 -7.06 -0.02 29.47
N PRO A 15 -6.17 -0.76 30.17
CA PRO A 15 -4.74 -0.50 30.09
C PRO A 15 -4.24 -0.82 28.68
N ILE A 16 -3.37 0.04 28.13
CA ILE A 16 -2.65 -0.25 26.89
C ILE A 16 -1.55 -1.24 27.24
N PRO A 17 -1.57 -2.47 26.71
CA PRO A 17 -0.52 -3.44 27.00
C PRO A 17 0.82 -2.97 26.44
N ALA A 18 1.86 -3.01 27.26
CA ALA A 18 3.22 -2.90 26.78
C ALA A 18 3.52 -4.11 25.88
N ARG A 19 4.02 -3.84 24.67
CA ARG A 19 4.36 -4.87 23.68
C ARG A 19 5.86 -5.07 23.65
N THR A 20 6.29 -6.33 23.58
CA THR A 20 7.71 -6.67 23.41
C THR A 20 8.15 -6.41 21.96
N VAL A 21 9.45 -6.21 21.74
CA VAL A 21 10.05 -5.99 20.39
C VAL A 21 9.73 -7.12 19.41
N LEU A 22 9.58 -8.35 19.89
CA LEU A 22 9.26 -9.53 19.07
C LEU A 22 7.76 -9.72 18.84
N GLU A 23 6.91 -8.95 19.52
CA GLU A 23 5.48 -9.08 19.39
C GLU A 23 4.99 -8.34 18.14
N VAL A 24 4.17 -9.02 17.34
CA VAL A 24 3.55 -8.42 16.15
C VAL A 24 2.30 -7.67 16.56
N TRP A 25 2.21 -6.39 16.23
CA TRP A 25 0.97 -5.62 16.37
C TRP A 25 0.51 -5.03 15.05
N ARG A 26 -0.79 -4.75 14.97
CA ARG A 26 -1.41 -4.19 13.77
C ARG A 26 -1.74 -2.72 13.96
N TYR A 27 -1.29 -1.91 13.01
CA TYR A 27 -1.63 -0.50 12.96
C TYR A 27 -2.06 -0.11 11.54
N LEU A 28 -3.28 0.42 11.41
CA LEU A 28 -3.88 0.83 10.13
C LEU A 28 -3.79 -0.24 9.02
N GLY A 29 -3.90 -1.52 9.39
CA GLY A 29 -3.89 -2.64 8.44
C GLY A 29 -2.50 -3.13 8.00
N VAL A 30 -1.45 -2.62 8.64
CA VAL A 30 -0.05 -3.07 8.46
C VAL A 30 0.43 -3.72 9.76
N ASP A 31 1.15 -4.83 9.62
CA ASP A 31 1.67 -5.61 10.74
C ASP A 31 3.14 -5.18 11.02
N PHE A 32 3.40 -4.76 12.25
CA PHE A 32 4.67 -4.24 12.75
C PHE A 32 5.23 -5.16 13.84
N MET A 33 6.55 -5.26 13.96
CA MET A 33 7.25 -5.93 15.07
C MET A 33 8.47 -5.11 15.46
N GLY A 34 8.46 -4.64 16.70
CA GLY A 34 9.42 -3.65 17.17
C GLY A 34 9.41 -2.42 16.26
N VAL A 35 10.58 -1.92 15.91
CA VAL A 35 10.69 -0.75 15.01
C VAL A 35 10.52 -1.16 13.53
N ALA A 36 10.48 -2.47 13.23
CA ALA A 36 10.45 -2.99 11.87
C ALA A 36 9.02 -3.29 11.37
N THR A 37 8.70 -2.90 10.14
CA THR A 37 7.51 -3.44 9.46
C THR A 37 7.78 -4.86 8.97
N ILE A 38 6.92 -5.83 9.28
CA ILE A 38 7.13 -7.23 8.85
C ILE A 38 6.48 -7.50 7.49
N ALA A 39 5.28 -6.98 7.27
CA ALA A 39 4.50 -7.31 6.08
C ALA A 39 3.94 -6.06 5.41
N ALA A 40 4.01 -6.04 4.08
CA ALA A 40 3.16 -5.16 3.29
C ALA A 40 1.69 -5.60 3.44
N SER A 41 0.78 -4.63 3.39
CA SER A 41 -0.69 -4.75 3.44
C SER A 41 -1.24 -6.19 3.36
N ARG A 42 -2.08 -6.62 4.32
CA ARG A 42 -2.83 -7.89 4.23
C ARG A 42 -3.78 -7.98 3.04
N VAL A 43 -3.99 -6.89 2.31
CA VAL A 43 -4.80 -6.91 1.09
C VAL A 43 -4.02 -7.67 0.02
N ASP A 44 -4.34 -8.95 -0.12
CA ASP A 44 -3.83 -9.78 -1.18
C ASP A 44 -4.45 -9.34 -2.52
N LEU A 45 -3.64 -8.63 -3.31
CA LEU A 45 -3.97 -8.19 -4.66
C LEU A 45 -4.42 -9.37 -5.52
N GLY A 46 -3.75 -10.51 -5.44
CA GLY A 46 -4.05 -11.70 -6.23
C GLY A 46 -5.46 -12.22 -5.95
N THR A 47 -5.81 -12.36 -4.67
CA THR A 47 -7.17 -12.75 -4.26
C THR A 47 -8.22 -11.71 -4.69
N ALA A 48 -7.93 -10.41 -4.53
CA ALA A 48 -8.85 -9.35 -4.94
C ALA A 48 -9.09 -9.35 -6.46
N LEU A 49 -8.02 -9.48 -7.27
CA LEU A 49 -8.11 -9.58 -8.72
C LEU A 49 -8.88 -10.83 -9.16
N LYS A 50 -8.63 -11.99 -8.54
CA LYS A 50 -9.40 -13.23 -8.79
C LYS A 50 -10.90 -13.03 -8.55
N ARG A 51 -11.28 -12.33 -7.47
CA ARG A 51 -12.68 -12.00 -7.17
C ARG A 51 -13.28 -11.07 -8.22
N PHE A 52 -12.55 -10.04 -8.65
CA PHE A 52 -13.02 -9.14 -9.72
C PHE A 52 -13.17 -9.86 -11.05
N THR A 53 -12.24 -10.76 -11.39
CA THR A 53 -12.33 -11.58 -12.61
C THR A 53 -13.57 -12.46 -12.60
N LYS A 54 -13.85 -13.16 -11.49
CA LYS A 54 -15.00 -14.06 -11.35
C LYS A 54 -16.35 -13.34 -11.27
N ALA A 55 -16.39 -12.10 -10.79
CA ALA A 55 -17.63 -11.36 -10.63
C ALA A 55 -18.29 -11.07 -12.01
N PRO A 56 -19.63 -11.19 -12.13
CA PRO A 56 -20.39 -10.90 -13.35
C PRO A 56 -20.56 -9.38 -13.55
N LEU A 57 -19.44 -8.68 -13.73
CA LEU A 57 -19.37 -7.23 -13.90
C LEU A 57 -18.90 -6.88 -15.31
N LYS A 58 -19.35 -5.73 -15.83
CA LYS A 58 -18.82 -5.20 -17.09
C LYS A 58 -17.33 -4.89 -16.94
N PRO A 59 -16.48 -5.10 -17.98
CA PRO A 59 -15.05 -4.79 -17.91
C PRO A 59 -14.75 -3.37 -17.43
N GLN A 60 -15.55 -2.40 -17.88
CA GLN A 60 -15.47 -0.99 -17.46
C GLN A 60 -15.70 -0.83 -15.94
N GLN A 61 -16.63 -1.59 -15.36
CA GLN A 61 -16.90 -1.58 -13.92
C GLN A 61 -15.71 -2.20 -13.16
N LYS A 62 -15.13 -3.29 -13.66
CA LYS A 62 -13.93 -3.93 -13.06
C LYS A 62 -12.75 -2.95 -13.04
N LEU A 63 -12.53 -2.23 -14.13
CA LEU A 63 -11.52 -1.17 -14.20
C LEU A 63 -11.76 -0.05 -13.20
N ARG A 64 -13.01 0.44 -13.11
CA ARG A 64 -13.38 1.47 -12.14
C ARG A 64 -13.15 1.01 -10.71
N LEU A 65 -13.50 -0.24 -10.40
CA LEU A 65 -13.28 -0.84 -9.08
C LEU A 65 -11.80 -0.94 -8.73
N LEU A 66 -10.99 -1.43 -9.68
CA LEU A 66 -9.54 -1.51 -9.54
C LEU A 66 -8.93 -0.14 -9.23
N ARG A 67 -9.21 0.86 -10.08
CA ARG A 67 -8.62 2.19 -9.98
C ARG A 67 -9.10 2.98 -8.76
N THR A 68 -10.39 2.91 -8.45
CA THR A 68 -11.02 3.80 -7.46
C THR A 68 -10.95 3.24 -6.05
N TYR A 69 -10.96 1.91 -5.89
CA TYR A 69 -11.08 1.28 -4.57
C TYR A 69 -9.89 0.38 -4.25
N LEU A 70 -9.53 -0.53 -5.16
CA LEU A 70 -8.50 -1.53 -4.84
C LEU A 70 -7.10 -0.92 -4.73
N LEU A 71 -6.68 -0.11 -5.72
CA LEU A 71 -5.37 0.52 -5.72
C LEU A 71 -5.17 1.48 -4.53
N PRO A 72 -6.09 2.41 -4.20
CA PRO A 72 -5.95 3.25 -3.02
C PRO A 72 -5.90 2.45 -1.72
N LYS A 73 -6.71 1.39 -1.60
CA LYS A 73 -6.71 0.50 -0.43
C LYS A 73 -5.36 -0.20 -0.23
N LEU A 74 -4.67 -0.54 -1.31
CA LEU A 74 -3.34 -1.14 -1.27
C LEU A 74 -2.25 -0.12 -0.95
N THR A 75 -2.41 1.13 -1.41
CA THR A 75 -1.37 2.16 -1.36
C THR A 75 -0.79 2.35 0.03
N TYR A 76 -1.63 2.46 1.07
CA TYR A 76 -1.17 2.65 2.44
C TYR A 76 -0.22 1.50 2.86
N GLY A 77 -0.69 0.26 2.80
CA GLY A 77 0.12 -0.86 3.27
C GLY A 77 1.32 -1.19 2.38
N LEU A 78 1.34 -0.73 1.12
CA LEU A 78 2.54 -0.81 0.26
C LEU A 78 3.57 0.30 0.59
N VAL A 79 3.13 1.49 0.97
CA VAL A 79 4.02 2.60 1.36
C VAL A 79 4.66 2.37 2.73
N PHE A 80 3.94 1.77 3.67
CA PHE A 80 4.44 1.47 5.02
C PHE A 80 5.07 0.06 5.14
N GLY A 81 4.78 -0.83 4.20
CA GLY A 81 5.32 -2.18 4.12
C GLY A 81 6.81 -2.24 3.78
N ARG A 82 7.44 -3.35 4.16
CA ARG A 82 8.72 -3.78 3.56
C ARG A 82 8.43 -4.45 2.23
N LEU A 83 8.92 -3.87 1.15
CA LEU A 83 8.74 -4.35 -0.22
C LEU A 83 10.03 -4.13 -1.00
N THR A 84 10.37 -5.13 -1.81
CA THR A 84 11.44 -5.00 -2.80
C THR A 84 10.88 -4.39 -4.09
N ALA A 85 11.75 -3.74 -4.87
CA ALA A 85 11.38 -3.26 -6.21
C ALA A 85 10.86 -4.41 -7.10
N GLY A 86 11.46 -5.60 -6.99
CA GLY A 86 11.00 -6.82 -7.67
C GLY A 86 9.55 -7.16 -7.34
N ARG A 87 9.17 -7.10 -6.05
CA ARG A 87 7.79 -7.37 -5.64
C ARG A 87 6.79 -6.36 -6.21
N LEU A 88 7.14 -5.08 -6.26
CA LEU A 88 6.27 -4.07 -6.88
C LEU A 88 6.09 -4.31 -8.39
N LEU A 89 7.14 -4.76 -9.08
CA LEU A 89 7.05 -5.13 -10.51
C LEU A 89 6.18 -6.35 -10.74
N GLU A 90 6.22 -7.35 -9.85
CA GLU A 90 5.32 -8.50 -9.89
C GLU A 90 3.85 -8.08 -9.73
N LEU A 91 3.54 -7.23 -8.76
CA LEU A 91 2.18 -6.71 -8.56
C LEU A 91 1.69 -5.94 -9.81
N ASP A 92 2.57 -5.13 -10.42
CA ASP A 92 2.26 -4.44 -11.68
C ASP A 92 2.03 -5.42 -12.85
N ARG A 93 2.73 -6.57 -12.89
CA ARG A 93 2.48 -7.63 -13.88
C ARG A 93 1.12 -8.29 -13.66
N GLU A 94 0.77 -8.60 -12.42
CA GLU A 94 -0.53 -9.20 -12.06
C GLU A 94 -1.69 -8.28 -12.46
N ILE A 95 -1.60 -6.98 -12.14
CA ILE A 95 -2.60 -5.98 -12.54
C ILE A 95 -2.74 -5.92 -14.06
N ARG A 96 -1.61 -5.83 -14.79
CA ARG A 96 -1.64 -5.76 -16.26
C ARG A 96 -2.24 -7.01 -16.89
N SER A 97 -1.93 -8.20 -16.34
CA SER A 97 -2.49 -9.46 -16.79
C SER A 97 -4.02 -9.50 -16.61
N ALA A 98 -4.51 -9.14 -15.42
CA ALA A 98 -5.94 -9.08 -15.14
C ALA A 98 -6.68 -8.08 -16.03
N VAL A 99 -6.12 -6.88 -16.20
CA VAL A 99 -6.69 -5.83 -17.06
C VAL A 99 -6.76 -6.26 -18.52
N ARG A 100 -5.70 -6.89 -19.05
CA ARG A 100 -5.67 -7.45 -20.40
C ARG A 100 -6.74 -8.52 -20.59
N SER A 101 -6.91 -9.39 -19.60
CA SER A 101 -7.95 -10.42 -19.62
C SER A 101 -9.36 -9.83 -19.61
N TRP A 102 -9.63 -8.79 -18.80
CA TRP A 102 -10.96 -8.19 -18.73
C TRP A 102 -11.34 -7.44 -20.01
N LEU A 103 -10.39 -6.76 -20.64
CA LEU A 103 -10.60 -5.99 -21.86
C LEU A 103 -10.41 -6.80 -23.15
N GLN A 104 -9.95 -8.05 -23.04
CA GLN A 104 -9.62 -8.92 -24.18
C GLN A 104 -8.65 -8.22 -25.14
N PHE A 105 -7.58 -7.64 -24.61
CA PHE A 105 -6.63 -6.90 -25.45
C PHE A 105 -5.90 -7.82 -26.44
N PRO A 106 -5.72 -7.37 -27.70
CA PRO A 106 -4.84 -8.04 -28.65
C PRO A 106 -3.39 -8.12 -28.15
N PRO A 107 -2.61 -9.12 -28.58
CA PRO A 107 -1.22 -9.30 -28.15
C PRO A 107 -0.28 -8.13 -28.52
N GLY A 108 -0.63 -7.32 -29.52
CA GLY A 108 0.15 -6.17 -29.97
C GLY A 108 0.03 -4.91 -29.09
N VAL A 109 -0.84 -4.89 -28.06
CA VAL A 109 -1.06 -3.68 -27.25
C VAL A 109 0.11 -3.43 -26.29
N PRO A 110 0.80 -2.27 -26.39
CA PRO A 110 1.91 -1.93 -25.51
C PRO A 110 1.50 -1.96 -24.04
N GLY A 111 2.33 -2.54 -23.18
CA GLY A 111 2.06 -2.60 -21.74
C GLY A 111 1.98 -1.21 -21.09
N ALA A 112 2.63 -0.21 -21.69
CA ALA A 112 2.62 1.19 -21.26
C ALA A 112 1.25 1.87 -21.44
N TYR A 113 0.35 1.32 -22.26
CA TYR A 113 -1.00 1.85 -22.44
C TYR A 113 -1.84 1.81 -21.15
N ILE A 114 -1.59 0.80 -20.31
CA ILE A 114 -2.32 0.57 -19.06
C ILE A 114 -2.03 1.68 -18.02
N PRO A 115 -0.76 2.01 -17.72
CA PRO A 115 -0.45 3.10 -16.80
C PRO A 115 -0.53 4.50 -17.41
N ALA A 116 -0.63 4.63 -18.74
CA ALA A 116 -0.74 5.93 -19.39
C ALA A 116 -1.97 6.72 -18.87
N PRO A 117 -1.84 8.06 -18.72
CA PRO A 117 -2.93 8.88 -18.19
C PRO A 117 -4.11 8.94 -19.17
N VAL A 118 -5.32 9.05 -18.62
CA VAL A 118 -6.56 9.14 -19.42
C VAL A 118 -6.56 10.37 -20.36
N LYS A 119 -5.88 11.45 -19.97
CA LYS A 119 -5.70 12.65 -20.82
C LYS A 119 -4.94 12.35 -22.11
N SER A 120 -4.09 11.33 -22.11
CA SER A 120 -3.31 10.87 -23.27
C SER A 120 -3.92 9.58 -23.85
N SER A 121 -5.22 9.38 -23.70
CA SER A 121 -5.96 8.20 -24.16
C SER A 121 -5.54 6.87 -23.52
N GLY A 122 -4.88 6.88 -22.36
CA GLY A 122 -4.55 5.67 -21.59
C GLY A 122 -5.64 5.22 -20.63
N LEU A 123 -5.41 4.12 -19.90
CA LEU A 123 -6.37 3.60 -18.90
C LEU A 123 -6.28 4.27 -17.53
N GLY A 124 -5.19 5.00 -17.25
CA GLY A 124 -4.98 5.71 -15.98
C GLY A 124 -4.83 4.79 -14.76
N ILE A 125 -4.33 3.57 -14.95
CA ILE A 125 -4.10 2.61 -13.86
C ILE A 125 -2.70 2.84 -13.32
N VAL A 126 -2.59 3.47 -12.15
CA VAL A 126 -1.30 3.83 -11.56
C VAL A 126 -0.39 2.61 -11.42
N SER A 127 0.84 2.72 -11.91
CA SER A 127 1.89 1.71 -11.70
C SER A 127 2.39 1.78 -10.26
N LEU A 128 2.36 0.66 -9.54
CA LEU A 128 2.82 0.54 -8.17
C LEU A 128 4.34 0.68 -8.06
N SER A 129 5.09 0.14 -9.03
CA SER A 129 6.56 0.23 -9.05
C SER A 129 7.09 1.67 -9.15
N SER A 130 6.34 2.57 -9.79
CA SER A 130 6.69 3.99 -9.90
C SER A 130 6.07 4.86 -8.79
N SER A 131 4.80 4.62 -8.46
CA SER A 131 4.06 5.45 -7.51
C SER A 131 4.45 5.20 -6.06
N ILE A 132 4.67 3.94 -5.64
CA ILE A 132 4.94 3.61 -4.25
C ILE A 132 6.28 4.19 -3.77
N PRO A 133 7.40 4.06 -4.51
CA PRO A 133 8.66 4.72 -4.11
C PRO A 133 8.52 6.24 -4.05
N SER A 134 7.79 6.83 -4.99
CA SER A 134 7.54 8.28 -5.03
C SER A 134 6.74 8.76 -3.81
N LEU A 135 5.70 8.02 -3.42
CA LEU A 135 4.89 8.32 -2.24
C LEU A 135 5.68 8.11 -0.94
N ARG A 136 6.49 7.05 -0.87
CA ARG A 136 7.38 6.80 0.27
C ARG A 136 8.39 7.93 0.43
N ARG A 137 9.05 8.35 -0.64
CA ARG A 137 9.98 9.50 -0.63
C ARG A 137 9.27 10.77 -0.16
N ARG A 138 8.08 11.07 -0.70
CA ARG A 138 7.29 12.24 -0.29
C ARG A 138 6.97 12.20 1.21
N ARG A 139 6.59 11.04 1.75
CA ARG A 139 6.32 10.84 3.18
C ARG A 139 7.56 11.17 4.02
N LEU A 140 8.72 10.64 3.66
CA LEU A 140 9.96 10.85 4.42
C LEU A 140 10.42 12.31 4.40
N LEU A 141 10.33 12.97 3.25
CA LEU A 141 10.60 14.40 3.14
C LEU A 141 9.66 15.23 4.02
N ALA A 142 8.38 14.86 4.08
CA ALA A 142 7.42 15.51 4.97
C ALA A 142 7.74 15.28 6.45
N LEU A 143 8.19 14.08 6.83
CA LEU A 143 8.62 13.77 8.19
C LEU A 143 9.85 14.59 8.61
N ARG A 144 10.84 14.75 7.71
CA ARG A 144 12.02 15.59 7.94
C ARG A 144 11.68 17.06 8.18
N GLY A 145 10.65 17.57 7.51
CA GLY A 145 10.16 18.94 7.68
C GLY A 145 9.22 19.13 8.87
N SER A 146 8.95 18.09 9.68
CA SER A 146 8.00 18.18 10.79
C SER A 146 8.56 18.99 11.96
N SER A 147 7.66 19.67 12.70
CA SER A 147 7.99 20.35 13.95
C SER A 147 8.36 19.39 15.09
N TRP A 148 7.93 18.13 14.99
CA TRP A 148 8.17 17.11 16.02
C TRP A 148 9.51 16.42 15.83
N GLU A 149 10.35 16.43 16.87
CA GLU A 149 11.66 15.78 16.85
C GLU A 149 11.57 14.29 16.54
N VAL A 150 10.66 13.58 17.18
CA VAL A 150 10.43 12.14 16.98
C VAL A 150 10.11 11.83 15.51
N ALA A 151 9.35 12.70 14.83
CA ALA A 151 9.01 12.51 13.42
C ALA A 151 10.24 12.70 12.50
N ARG A 152 11.13 13.65 12.83
CA ARG A 152 12.37 13.87 12.08
C ARG A 152 13.33 12.70 12.24
N VAL A 153 13.55 12.23 13.48
CA VAL A 153 14.37 11.05 13.77
C VAL A 153 13.81 9.82 13.06
N ALA A 154 12.49 9.62 13.08
CA ALA A 154 11.84 8.51 12.38
C ALA A 154 12.03 8.55 10.86
N ALA A 155 12.28 9.72 10.25
CA ALA A 155 12.56 9.84 8.83
C ALA A 155 13.92 9.29 8.42
N ASP A 156 14.88 9.29 9.35
CA ASP A 156 16.26 8.82 9.12
C ASP A 156 16.44 7.35 9.52
N LEU A 157 15.51 6.80 10.30
CA LEU A 157 15.43 5.36 10.59
C LEU A 157 14.97 4.51 9.40
N ASP A 158 14.88 5.10 8.19
CA ASP A 158 14.15 4.47 7.09
C ASP A 158 14.76 3.11 6.71
N PHE A 159 13.91 2.09 6.81
CA PHE A 159 14.21 0.67 6.68
C PHE A 159 14.41 0.22 5.23
N VAL A 160 15.25 0.93 4.46
CA VAL A 160 15.56 0.61 3.06
C VAL A 160 17.08 0.47 2.89
N GLN A 161 17.54 -0.78 2.93
CA GLN A 161 18.54 -1.27 1.98
C GLN A 161 17.78 -2.04 0.89
#